data_AF-A0A925HID0-F1
#
_entry.id   AF-A0A925HID0-F1
#
_cell.length_a   1.000
_cell.length_b   1.000
_cell.length_c   1.000
_cell.angle_alpha   90.00
_cell.angle_beta   90.00
_cell.angle_gamma   90.00
#
_symmetry.space_group_name_H-M   'P 1'
#
loop_
_entity.id
_entity.type
_entity.pdbx_description
1 polymer ?
#
loop_
_entity_poly.entity_id
_entity_poly.type
_entity_poly.pdbx_seq_one_letter_code
_entity_poly.pdbx_strand_id
1 'polypeptide(L)'
;MYTHRCLWGGVLALVACGSMASGVRAGGPSESDEPWGTGGRIVPETLKIADLSVLRAVVGGDRGGDGGLRGPGCPQQIASHTNANFGGGQFVVQAGFAEGEIAAASYVLAASAFPLKIDLLEFILATSGATQSTTTQYTVMVWEGTPSTGTLMYSFTSSDEAGDLPNAVLPPGTQGVNIQVSVDAGDPDQLIIGNSLGTNTFSIGFRIDQHHQQSGSGCNSGDIPTCCNAFPVTDVGGLASPTGNWLNAISCPLGCPAGWHTFQQLNQFCRPSGDWVMRATWESLECSAPTGRCCLTNGTCDVTTQSDCAALGGTYGGDGSSCATPCPVPTGACCFGNNCLNLTAADCAAASGNFLGNGTACASGQCPTGACCALDGTCSLTTAAACAASGGTFRGVGVACANAACPPPVGACCLQSGGCLQLTESDCGVIPNASWAGPLTTCADSNGNGQADSCEPACPADFNQSGHTTSADITAFLGAWFSDLQNGTVAADFNDSGVTTSADITAFLGAWFADLTNGCG
;
A
#
# COMPACT_ATOMS: atom_id res chain seq x y z
N MET A 1 -12.58 -64.14 56.87
CA MET A 1 -12.52 -65.60 57.15
C MET A 1 -11.69 -66.24 56.05
N TYR A 2 -10.69 -67.07 56.42
CA TYR A 2 -9.65 -67.72 55.59
C TYR A 2 -8.66 -66.72 54.93
N THR A 3 -7.51 -66.32 55.52
CA THR A 3 -6.30 -67.02 56.02
C THR A 3 -5.72 -68.07 55.10
N HIS A 4 -4.55 -67.79 54.52
CA HIS A 4 -3.33 -68.59 54.70
C HIS A 4 -2.08 -67.71 54.62
N ARG A 5 -1.08 -68.09 55.40
CA ARG A 5 0.13 -67.38 55.84
C ARG A 5 1.32 -68.32 55.57
N CYS A 6 2.54 -67.76 55.63
CA CYS A 6 3.82 -68.42 55.94
C CYS A 6 4.54 -69.16 54.78
N LEU A 7 5.87 -69.24 54.64
CA LEU A 7 7.09 -69.03 55.49
C LEU A 7 8.31 -68.99 54.51
N TRP A 8 9.24 -68.03 54.60
CA TRP A 8 10.59 -68.06 55.24
C TRP A 8 11.77 -68.72 54.49
N GLY A 9 12.91 -68.00 54.55
CA GLY A 9 14.30 -68.51 54.51
C GLY A 9 15.15 -67.86 53.41
N GLY A 10 16.29 -67.19 53.64
CA GLY A 10 17.07 -66.90 54.84
C GLY A 10 18.36 -66.11 54.49
N VAL A 11 18.63 -65.07 55.28
CA VAL A 11 19.92 -64.54 55.78
C VAL A 11 21.23 -64.86 55.02
N LEU A 12 21.94 -63.80 54.58
CA LEU A 12 23.33 -63.57 54.99
C LEU A 12 23.65 -62.06 54.97
N ALA A 13 24.08 -61.54 56.12
CA ALA A 13 24.56 -60.18 56.31
C ALA A 13 26.08 -60.13 56.23
N LEU A 14 26.63 -59.06 55.64
CA LEU A 14 27.99 -58.60 55.92
C LEU A 14 27.99 -57.07 55.95
N VAL A 15 28.33 -56.54 57.11
CA VAL A 15 28.48 -55.12 57.44
C VAL A 15 29.87 -54.65 57.04
N ALA A 16 29.97 -53.51 56.35
CA ALA A 16 31.14 -52.64 56.43
C ALA A 16 30.71 -51.18 56.23
N CYS A 17 30.96 -50.37 57.26
CA CYS A 17 30.80 -48.92 57.31
C CYS A 17 31.99 -48.23 56.63
N GLY A 18 31.78 -47.13 55.90
CA GLY A 18 32.87 -46.36 55.33
C GLY A 18 32.46 -45.12 54.52
N SER A 19 32.39 -43.98 55.22
CA SER A 19 32.73 -42.61 54.80
C SER A 19 32.12 -41.97 53.54
N MET A 20 31.47 -40.83 53.79
CA MET A 20 31.08 -39.81 52.83
C MET A 20 32.31 -39.23 52.11
N ALA A 21 32.26 -39.14 50.78
CA ALA A 21 33.10 -38.24 50.00
C ALA A 21 32.29 -37.73 48.81
N SER A 22 32.07 -36.41 48.78
CA SER A 22 31.46 -35.68 47.68
C SER A 22 32.23 -35.90 46.38
N GLY A 23 31.51 -36.24 45.31
CA GLY A 23 32.07 -36.38 43.97
C GLY A 23 30.96 -36.31 42.94
N VAL A 24 30.80 -35.13 42.33
CA VAL A 24 29.96 -34.91 41.15
C VAL A 24 30.47 -35.82 40.02
N ARG A 25 29.63 -36.73 39.53
CA ARG A 25 29.82 -37.41 38.24
C ARG A 25 28.50 -37.48 37.48
N ALA A 26 28.58 -37.06 36.23
CA ALA A 26 27.53 -37.10 35.23
C ALA A 26 26.96 -38.52 35.08
N GLY A 27 25.64 -38.64 35.23
CA GLY A 27 24.91 -39.85 34.85
C GLY A 27 24.68 -39.83 33.34
N GLY A 28 25.24 -40.83 32.64
CA GLY A 28 24.87 -41.16 31.28
C GLY A 28 23.41 -41.67 31.21
N PRO A 29 22.85 -41.77 29.99
CA PRO A 29 21.46 -42.17 29.81
C PRO A 29 21.26 -43.62 30.28
N SER A 30 20.25 -43.83 31.13
CA SER A 30 19.78 -45.16 31.50
C SER A 30 19.13 -45.82 30.28
N GLU A 31 19.63 -46.99 29.93
CA GLU A 31 19.01 -47.99 29.05
C GLU A 31 17.52 -48.13 29.38
N SER A 32 16.68 -47.59 28.48
CA SER A 32 15.37 -48.16 28.17
C SER A 32 15.37 -48.42 26.66
N ASP A 33 16.31 -49.28 26.25
CA ASP A 33 16.29 -49.96 24.96
C ASP A 33 15.16 -50.99 24.97
N GLU A 34 14.02 -50.58 24.42
CA GLU A 34 13.11 -51.47 23.70
C GLU A 34 12.79 -50.79 22.36
N PRO A 35 13.60 -51.02 21.31
CA PRO A 35 13.28 -50.54 19.99
C PRO A 35 12.19 -51.46 19.41
N TRP A 36 10.99 -50.90 19.26
CA TRP A 36 9.87 -51.39 18.43
C TRP A 36 8.96 -52.48 19.04
N GLY A 37 7.99 -52.04 19.86
CA GLY A 37 6.82 -52.83 20.24
C GLY A 37 5.62 -52.62 19.30
N THR A 38 5.32 -53.66 18.50
CA THR A 38 4.02 -54.01 17.89
C THR A 38 3.48 -53.22 16.67
N GLY A 39 4.00 -53.53 15.48
CA GLY A 39 3.18 -53.98 14.33
C GLY A 39 2.28 -52.99 13.56
N GLY A 40 2.38 -51.68 13.78
CA GLY A 40 1.74 -50.67 12.93
C GLY A 40 2.63 -50.28 11.75
N ARG A 41 2.06 -50.16 10.53
CA ARG A 41 2.80 -49.67 9.35
C ARG A 41 3.01 -48.15 9.41
N ILE A 42 2.05 -47.43 9.96
CA ILE A 42 2.19 -46.02 10.33
C ILE A 42 2.55 -45.98 11.81
N VAL A 43 3.71 -45.39 12.11
CA VAL A 43 4.23 -45.22 13.47
C VAL A 43 3.97 -43.77 13.87
N PRO A 44 2.95 -43.50 14.70
CA PRO A 44 2.68 -42.16 15.17
C PRO A 44 3.76 -41.72 16.16
N GLU A 45 4.38 -40.56 15.92
CA GLU A 45 5.30 -39.93 16.87
C GLU A 45 4.86 -38.51 17.20
N THR A 46 4.61 -38.24 18.48
CA THR A 46 4.21 -36.91 18.94
C THR A 46 5.42 -35.99 19.03
N LEU A 47 5.43 -34.93 18.23
CA LEU A 47 6.49 -33.93 18.17
C LEU A 47 5.96 -32.56 18.58
N LYS A 48 6.87 -31.75 19.13
CA LYS A 48 6.65 -30.32 19.36
C LYS A 48 7.52 -29.54 18.40
N ILE A 49 6.88 -28.80 17.49
CA ILE A 49 7.54 -27.96 16.49
C ILE A 49 7.26 -26.52 16.87
N ALA A 50 8.31 -25.76 17.22
CA ALA A 50 8.17 -24.40 17.73
C ALA A 50 7.54 -23.47 16.69
N ASP A 51 8.09 -23.49 15.48
CA ASP A 51 7.64 -22.67 14.34
C ASP A 51 7.71 -23.53 13.06
N LEU A 52 6.70 -23.38 12.20
CA LEU A 52 6.70 -23.99 10.87
C LEU A 52 7.32 -23.05 9.85
N SER A 53 8.25 -23.54 9.03
CA SER A 53 8.65 -22.80 7.82
C SER A 53 7.48 -22.75 6.84
N VAL A 54 7.41 -21.73 5.98
CA VAL A 54 6.34 -21.61 4.98
C VAL A 54 6.93 -21.81 3.59
N LEU A 55 6.44 -22.82 2.88
CA LEU A 55 6.71 -23.05 1.46
C LEU A 55 5.51 -22.56 0.66
N ARG A 56 5.64 -21.40 0.01
CA ARG A 56 4.59 -20.85 -0.86
C ARG A 56 4.81 -21.32 -2.29
N ALA A 57 3.78 -21.93 -2.87
CA ALA A 57 3.77 -22.34 -4.26
C ALA A 57 2.55 -21.71 -4.94
N VAL A 58 2.82 -20.87 -5.96
CA VAL A 58 1.79 -20.25 -6.78
C VAL A 58 1.77 -20.96 -8.12
N VAL A 59 0.62 -21.53 -8.46
CA VAL A 59 0.37 -22.15 -9.76
C VAL A 59 -0.10 -21.06 -10.72
N GLY A 60 0.51 -20.99 -11.92
CA GLY A 60 0.23 -19.96 -12.93
C GLY A 60 1.33 -18.89 -12.97
N GLY A 61 1.82 -18.57 -14.17
CA GLY A 61 2.94 -17.63 -14.37
C GLY A 61 2.84 -16.81 -15.67
N ASP A 62 3.03 -15.50 -15.54
CA ASP A 62 3.37 -14.49 -16.56
C ASP A 62 2.50 -14.38 -17.83
N ARG A 63 1.18 -14.41 -17.69
CA ARG A 63 0.30 -13.87 -18.74
C ARG A 63 -0.42 -12.64 -18.22
N GLY A 64 0.03 -11.47 -18.67
CA GLY A 64 -0.63 -10.17 -18.48
C GLY A 64 -1.98 -10.09 -19.20
N GLY A 65 -2.89 -10.98 -18.85
CA GLY A 65 -4.31 -10.84 -19.11
C GLY A 65 -4.98 -10.25 -17.88
N ASP A 66 -5.99 -9.41 -18.08
CA ASP A 66 -6.91 -8.98 -17.04
C ASP A 66 -7.55 -10.24 -16.43
N GLY A 67 -6.99 -10.73 -15.33
CA GLY A 67 -7.29 -12.01 -14.71
C GLY A 67 -8.78 -12.27 -14.54
N GLY A 68 -9.26 -13.31 -15.21
CA GLY A 68 -10.64 -13.74 -15.21
C GLY A 68 -11.08 -14.21 -13.84
N LEU A 69 -12.16 -13.60 -13.34
CA LEU A 69 -12.97 -14.00 -12.18
C LEU A 69 -12.19 -14.05 -10.86
N ARG A 70 -11.79 -12.88 -10.34
CA ARG A 70 -12.05 -12.64 -8.91
C ARG A 70 -13.53 -12.97 -8.72
N GLY A 71 -13.85 -13.95 -7.87
CA GLY A 71 -15.24 -14.25 -7.52
C GLY A 71 -15.97 -12.99 -7.06
N PRO A 72 -17.29 -13.02 -6.85
CA PRO A 72 -18.07 -11.84 -6.50
C PRO A 72 -17.70 -11.20 -5.13
N GLY A 73 -16.55 -11.50 -4.53
CA GLY A 73 -16.11 -10.99 -3.23
C GLY A 73 -16.75 -11.76 -2.08
N CYS A 74 -17.05 -13.05 -2.29
CA CYS A 74 -17.65 -13.89 -1.28
C CYS A 74 -16.71 -14.07 -0.07
N PRO A 75 -17.23 -14.06 1.17
CA PRO A 75 -16.38 -14.27 2.33
C PRO A 75 -15.69 -15.63 2.29
N GLN A 76 -14.36 -15.62 2.35
CA GLN A 76 -13.56 -16.84 2.43
C GLN A 76 -13.96 -17.67 3.66
N GLN A 77 -14.13 -18.96 3.44
CA GLN A 77 -14.42 -19.96 4.46
C GLN A 77 -13.27 -20.96 4.52
N ILE A 78 -13.11 -21.61 5.67
CA ILE A 78 -12.07 -22.64 5.88
C ILE A 78 -12.74 -23.99 6.07
N ALA A 79 -12.32 -24.98 5.28
CA ALA A 79 -12.65 -26.38 5.46
C ALA A 79 -11.44 -27.10 6.10
N SER A 80 -11.63 -27.65 7.30
CA SER A 80 -10.61 -28.38 8.07
C SER A 80 -11.28 -29.38 9.01
N HIS A 81 -10.69 -30.56 9.18
CA HIS A 81 -11.08 -31.50 10.26
C HIS A 81 -10.21 -31.34 11.51
N THR A 82 -9.05 -30.71 11.37
CA THR A 82 -8.14 -30.45 12.49
C THR A 82 -8.41 -29.10 13.15
N ASN A 83 -8.06 -29.01 14.44
CA ASN A 83 -7.96 -27.76 15.19
C ASN A 83 -6.51 -27.26 15.34
N ALA A 84 -5.55 -27.91 14.69
CA ALA A 84 -4.15 -27.56 14.80
C ALA A 84 -3.85 -26.15 14.25
N ASN A 85 -2.87 -25.48 14.85
CA ASN A 85 -2.36 -24.21 14.36
C ASN A 85 -1.33 -24.47 13.24
N PHE A 86 -1.52 -23.84 12.09
CA PHE A 86 -0.65 -23.93 10.91
C PHE A 86 0.61 -23.04 11.00
N GLY A 87 0.89 -22.44 12.16
CA GLY A 87 2.11 -21.70 12.45
C GLY A 87 3.13 -22.43 13.36
N GLY A 88 2.75 -23.54 13.98
CA GLY A 88 3.57 -24.24 14.97
C GLY A 88 2.71 -24.88 16.06
N GLY A 89 3.25 -25.82 16.83
CA GLY A 89 2.50 -26.52 17.86
C GLY A 89 2.94 -27.97 18.09
N GLN A 90 2.01 -28.79 18.57
CA GLN A 90 2.21 -30.22 18.70
C GLN A 90 1.50 -30.96 17.57
N PHE A 91 2.19 -31.92 16.99
CA PHE A 91 1.73 -32.72 15.87
C PHE A 91 2.10 -34.18 16.11
N VAL A 92 1.34 -35.10 15.53
CA VAL A 92 1.68 -36.52 15.48
C VAL A 92 2.16 -36.85 14.07
N VAL A 93 3.47 -37.01 13.92
CA VAL A 93 4.10 -37.36 12.63
C VAL A 93 3.76 -38.80 12.30
N GLN A 94 3.28 -39.04 11.07
CA GLN A 94 2.91 -40.37 10.60
C GLN A 94 4.13 -41.03 9.94
N ALA A 95 5.12 -41.42 10.74
CA ALA A 95 6.30 -42.10 10.22
C ALA A 95 5.90 -43.43 9.57
N GLY A 96 6.52 -43.78 8.43
CA GLY A 96 6.13 -44.98 7.67
C GLY A 96 5.04 -44.75 6.62
N PHE A 97 4.57 -43.52 6.44
CA PHE A 97 3.83 -43.13 5.25
C PHE A 97 4.73 -43.26 4.02
N ALA A 98 4.35 -44.07 3.03
CA ALA A 98 5.20 -44.47 1.92
C ALA A 98 5.00 -43.63 0.64
N GLU A 99 5.96 -43.72 -0.26
CA GLU A 99 5.80 -43.25 -1.65
C GLU A 99 4.57 -43.92 -2.29
N GLY A 100 3.77 -43.12 -3.01
CA GLY A 100 2.53 -43.53 -3.64
C GLY A 100 1.30 -43.48 -2.73
N GLU A 101 1.47 -43.33 -1.41
CA GLU A 101 0.33 -43.16 -0.50
C GLU A 101 -0.24 -41.75 -0.52
N ILE A 102 -1.55 -41.65 -0.27
CA ILE A 102 -2.26 -40.37 -0.31
C ILE A 102 -3.01 -40.15 1.00
N ALA A 103 -2.70 -39.04 1.68
CA ALA A 103 -3.48 -38.52 2.79
C ALA A 103 -4.54 -37.58 2.21
N ALA A 104 -5.81 -37.77 2.51
CA ALA A 104 -6.85 -36.90 1.98
C ALA A 104 -7.96 -36.60 3.01
N ALA A 105 -8.64 -35.48 2.81
CA ALA A 105 -9.78 -35.06 3.61
C ALA A 105 -10.94 -34.69 2.69
N SER A 106 -12.15 -35.13 3.03
CA SER A 106 -13.39 -34.77 2.33
C SER A 106 -14.26 -33.86 3.18
N TYR A 107 -14.84 -32.84 2.57
CA TYR A 107 -15.66 -31.84 3.24
C TYR A 107 -17.03 -31.77 2.57
N VAL A 108 -18.07 -32.02 3.37
CA VAL A 108 -19.47 -31.87 2.93
C VAL A 108 -19.91 -30.45 3.25
N LEU A 109 -20.33 -29.71 2.23
CA LEU A 109 -20.80 -28.33 2.34
C LEU A 109 -22.29 -28.23 2.05
N ALA A 110 -22.88 -27.04 2.26
CA ALA A 110 -24.20 -26.75 1.74
C ALA A 110 -24.19 -26.74 0.21
N ALA A 111 -25.27 -27.17 -0.44
CA ALA A 111 -25.38 -27.15 -1.90
C ALA A 111 -25.16 -25.74 -2.50
N SER A 112 -25.55 -24.69 -1.76
CA SER A 112 -25.34 -23.29 -2.13
C SER A 112 -23.89 -22.82 -2.10
N ALA A 113 -22.96 -23.63 -1.57
CA ALA A 113 -21.54 -23.32 -1.65
C ALA A 113 -21.01 -23.46 -3.08
N PHE A 114 -21.64 -24.31 -3.90
CA PHE A 114 -21.15 -24.69 -5.22
C PHE A 114 -21.80 -23.88 -6.37
N PRO A 115 -21.06 -23.60 -7.46
CA PRO A 115 -19.63 -23.81 -7.62
C PRO A 115 -18.80 -22.99 -6.62
N LEU A 116 -17.76 -23.62 -6.07
CA LEU A 116 -16.81 -22.98 -5.17
C LEU A 116 -15.47 -22.81 -5.86
N LYS A 117 -14.74 -21.78 -5.47
CA LYS A 117 -13.35 -21.54 -5.87
C LYS A 117 -12.46 -21.77 -4.66
N ILE A 118 -11.41 -22.58 -4.82
CA ILE A 118 -10.40 -22.80 -3.78
C ILE A 118 -9.30 -21.75 -3.95
N ASP A 119 -9.08 -20.93 -2.92
CA ASP A 119 -8.05 -19.89 -2.92
C ASP A 119 -6.69 -20.39 -2.42
N LEU A 120 -6.71 -21.27 -1.43
CA LEU A 120 -5.51 -21.73 -0.75
C LEU A 120 -5.69 -23.15 -0.21
N LEU A 121 -4.71 -24.00 -0.49
CA LEU A 121 -4.56 -25.33 0.10
C LEU A 121 -3.35 -25.32 1.02
N GLU A 122 -3.48 -25.92 2.21
CA GLU A 122 -2.39 -26.00 3.18
C GLU A 122 -2.21 -27.42 3.72
N PHE A 123 -0.96 -27.86 3.78
CA PHE A 123 -0.55 -29.18 4.26
C PHE A 123 0.71 -29.06 5.12
N ILE A 124 0.79 -29.85 6.20
CA ILE A 124 1.99 -29.87 7.07
C ILE A 124 2.80 -31.14 6.85
N LEU A 125 4.08 -30.97 6.54
CA LEU A 125 5.09 -32.02 6.55
C LEU A 125 6.08 -31.77 7.68
N ALA A 126 6.52 -32.83 8.34
CA ALA A 126 7.49 -32.73 9.42
C ALA A 126 8.52 -33.86 9.40
N THR A 127 9.72 -33.55 9.87
CA THR A 127 10.78 -34.52 10.15
C THR A 127 10.78 -34.86 11.64
N SER A 128 11.13 -36.10 11.97
CA SER A 128 11.36 -36.53 13.35
C SER A 128 12.83 -36.86 13.55
N GLY A 129 13.58 -35.97 14.21
CA GLY A 129 14.98 -36.22 14.54
C GLY A 129 15.87 -36.51 13.32
N ALA A 130 15.59 -35.89 12.17
CA ALA A 130 16.34 -36.18 10.94
C ALA A 130 17.84 -35.85 11.10
N THR A 131 18.72 -36.76 10.73
CA THR A 131 20.17 -36.60 10.83
C THR A 131 20.76 -35.83 9.66
N GLN A 132 19.98 -35.63 8.60
CA GLN A 132 20.38 -34.92 7.39
C GLN A 132 19.22 -34.09 6.83
N SER A 133 19.52 -33.22 5.86
CA SER A 133 18.48 -32.50 5.12
C SER A 133 17.64 -33.51 4.33
N THR A 134 16.33 -33.27 4.32
CA THR A 134 15.37 -34.12 3.60
C THR A 134 14.81 -33.34 2.42
N THR A 135 14.59 -34.03 1.29
CA THR A 135 13.91 -33.49 0.11
C THR A 135 12.78 -34.44 -0.24
N THR A 136 11.55 -33.97 -0.23
CA THR A 136 10.35 -34.76 -0.54
C THR A 136 9.67 -34.19 -1.78
N GLN A 137 9.44 -35.03 -2.78
CA GLN A 137 8.58 -34.74 -3.91
C GLN A 137 7.14 -35.14 -3.60
N TYR A 138 6.18 -34.29 -3.95
CA TYR A 138 4.79 -34.47 -3.56
C TYR A 138 3.82 -34.00 -4.63
N THR A 139 2.60 -34.52 -4.56
CA THR A 139 1.49 -34.08 -5.41
C THR A 139 0.32 -33.64 -4.55
N VAL A 140 -0.19 -32.44 -4.81
CA VAL A 140 -1.43 -31.93 -4.25
C VAL A 140 -2.56 -32.20 -5.21
N MET A 141 -3.68 -32.69 -4.70
CA MET A 141 -4.82 -33.15 -5.50
C MET A 141 -6.13 -32.59 -4.95
N VAL A 142 -7.08 -32.31 -5.85
CA VAL A 142 -8.42 -31.85 -5.51
C VAL A 142 -9.46 -32.64 -6.29
N TRP A 143 -10.49 -33.14 -5.60
CA TRP A 143 -11.60 -33.88 -6.17
C TRP A 143 -12.92 -33.13 -6.00
N GLU A 144 -13.80 -33.29 -6.99
CA GLU A 144 -15.24 -33.13 -6.79
C GLU A 144 -15.80 -34.47 -6.29
N GLY A 145 -16.51 -34.47 -5.16
CA GLY A 145 -16.87 -35.67 -4.42
C GLY A 145 -15.74 -36.19 -3.53
N THR A 146 -15.87 -37.44 -3.05
CA THR A 146 -14.85 -38.12 -2.23
C THR A 146 -13.68 -38.61 -3.09
N PRO A 147 -12.48 -38.87 -2.55
CA PRO A 147 -11.36 -39.34 -3.36
C PRO A 147 -11.53 -40.76 -3.92
N SER A 148 -12.46 -41.56 -3.36
CA SER A 148 -12.71 -42.94 -3.76
C SER A 148 -13.71 -43.11 -4.90
N THR A 149 -14.70 -42.22 -5.00
CA THR A 149 -15.79 -42.31 -5.99
C THR A 149 -16.02 -41.02 -6.77
N GLY A 150 -15.35 -39.93 -6.38
CA GLY A 150 -15.42 -38.62 -7.03
C GLY A 150 -14.54 -38.52 -8.27
N THR A 151 -14.53 -37.33 -8.85
CA THR A 151 -13.71 -36.99 -10.02
C THR A 151 -12.52 -36.16 -9.59
N LEU A 152 -11.31 -36.58 -9.97
CA LEU A 152 -10.10 -35.79 -9.76
C LEU A 152 -10.14 -34.58 -10.71
N MET A 153 -10.21 -33.38 -10.15
CA MET A 153 -10.35 -32.13 -10.89
C MET A 153 -8.98 -31.50 -11.17
N TYR A 154 -8.12 -31.45 -10.14
CA TYR A 154 -6.83 -30.80 -10.20
C TYR A 154 -5.74 -31.65 -9.56
N SER A 155 -4.54 -31.60 -10.12
CA SER A 155 -3.36 -32.29 -9.62
C SER A 155 -2.12 -31.44 -9.93
N PHE A 156 -1.35 -31.09 -8.90
CA PHE A 156 -0.13 -30.29 -9.00
C PHE A 156 1.01 -31.07 -8.39
N THR A 157 2.04 -31.37 -9.16
CA THR A 157 3.20 -32.16 -8.73
C THR A 157 4.38 -31.24 -8.48
N SER A 158 5.21 -31.59 -7.50
CA SER A 158 6.45 -30.91 -7.24
C SER A 158 7.61 -31.56 -7.97
N SER A 159 8.51 -30.73 -8.49
CA SER A 159 9.73 -31.19 -9.14
C SER A 159 10.82 -30.11 -9.08
N ASP A 160 11.96 -30.38 -9.70
CA ASP A 160 13.01 -29.37 -9.90
C ASP A 160 12.80 -28.57 -11.21
N GLU A 161 11.72 -28.85 -11.95
CA GLU A 161 11.39 -28.17 -13.22
C GLU A 161 10.69 -26.83 -12.97
N ALA A 162 11.01 -25.84 -13.80
CA ALA A 162 10.41 -24.51 -13.69
C ALA A 162 8.94 -24.55 -14.13
N GLY A 163 8.04 -24.11 -13.24
CA GLY A 163 6.59 -24.12 -13.47
C GLY A 163 5.84 -25.17 -12.63
N ASP A 164 6.57 -26.15 -12.08
CA ASP A 164 6.03 -27.10 -11.11
C ASP A 164 6.09 -26.55 -9.68
N LEU A 165 5.43 -27.24 -8.75
CA LEU A 165 5.55 -26.90 -7.34
C LEU A 165 7.00 -27.13 -6.87
N PRO A 166 7.56 -26.31 -5.98
CA PRO A 166 8.87 -26.58 -5.40
C PRO A 166 8.82 -27.80 -4.47
N ASN A 167 9.87 -28.63 -4.53
CA ASN A 167 10.08 -29.74 -3.61
C ASN A 167 10.17 -29.28 -2.15
N ALA A 168 9.66 -30.08 -1.22
CA ALA A 168 9.70 -29.76 0.21
C ALA A 168 11.08 -30.13 0.78
N VAL A 169 11.85 -29.12 1.18
CA VAL A 169 13.20 -29.31 1.76
C VAL A 169 13.19 -28.89 3.23
N LEU A 170 13.47 -29.83 4.14
CA LEU A 170 13.60 -29.56 5.57
C LEU A 170 15.03 -29.83 6.04
N PRO A 171 15.63 -28.94 6.85
CA PRO A 171 16.98 -29.14 7.38
C PRO A 171 17.03 -30.26 8.44
N PRO A 172 18.24 -30.72 8.84
CA PRO A 172 18.37 -31.71 9.91
C PRO A 172 17.69 -31.27 11.21
N GLY A 173 17.18 -32.25 11.97
CA GLY A 173 16.48 -32.09 13.23
C GLY A 173 14.98 -32.41 13.13
N THR A 174 14.24 -32.01 14.15
CA THR A 174 12.77 -32.06 14.18
C THR A 174 12.21 -30.74 13.69
N GLN A 175 11.84 -30.71 12.42
CA GLN A 175 11.41 -29.51 11.71
C GLN A 175 10.01 -29.73 11.12
N GLY A 176 9.33 -28.65 10.76
CA GLY A 176 8.09 -28.73 10.00
C GLY A 176 7.95 -27.60 9.00
N VAL A 177 7.23 -27.88 7.93
CA VAL A 177 6.91 -26.94 6.86
C VAL A 177 5.40 -26.91 6.62
N ASN A 178 4.86 -25.71 6.51
CA ASN A 178 3.53 -25.45 5.98
C ASN A 178 3.63 -25.20 4.48
N ILE A 179 3.16 -26.16 3.70
CA ILE A 179 3.09 -26.09 2.24
C ILE A 179 1.78 -25.38 1.88
N GLN A 180 1.91 -24.19 1.31
CA GLN A 180 0.80 -23.31 0.91
C GLN A 180 0.72 -23.28 -0.62
N VAL A 181 -0.33 -23.87 -1.19
CA VAL A 181 -0.56 -23.91 -2.64
C VAL A 181 -1.74 -23.03 -3.00
N SER A 182 -1.52 -22.05 -3.87
CA SER A 182 -2.55 -21.14 -4.40
C SER A 182 -2.42 -21.01 -5.91
N VAL A 183 -3.49 -20.62 -6.61
CA VAL A 183 -3.42 -20.24 -8.02
C VAL A 183 -3.29 -18.72 -8.13
N ASP A 184 -2.51 -18.23 -9.09
CA ASP A 184 -2.36 -16.80 -9.36
C ASP A 184 -3.74 -16.18 -9.70
N ALA A 185 -4.04 -15.01 -9.13
CA ALA A 185 -5.34 -14.36 -9.34
C ALA A 185 -5.56 -13.86 -10.78
N GLY A 186 -4.48 -13.73 -11.55
CA GLY A 186 -4.44 -13.42 -12.98
C GLY A 186 -4.71 -14.63 -13.87
N ASP A 187 -4.65 -15.85 -13.35
CA ASP A 187 -4.79 -17.07 -14.13
C ASP A 187 -6.28 -17.32 -14.48
N PRO A 188 -6.66 -17.47 -15.77
CA PRO A 188 -8.03 -17.84 -16.13
C PRO A 188 -8.44 -19.24 -15.62
N ASP A 189 -7.49 -20.13 -15.36
CA ASP A 189 -7.71 -21.51 -14.95
C ASP A 189 -7.68 -21.66 -13.41
N GLN A 190 -8.62 -20.99 -12.73
CA GLN A 190 -8.79 -21.09 -11.27
C GLN A 190 -9.25 -22.49 -10.80
N LEU A 191 -9.03 -22.80 -9.51
CA LEU A 191 -9.50 -24.05 -8.88
C LEU A 191 -11.00 -24.01 -8.58
N ILE A 192 -11.82 -24.29 -9.59
CA ILE A 192 -13.28 -24.27 -9.47
C ILE A 192 -13.81 -25.70 -9.31
N ILE A 193 -14.52 -25.94 -8.22
CA ILE A 193 -15.21 -27.20 -7.96
C ILE A 193 -16.71 -26.96 -8.12
N GLY A 194 -17.30 -27.69 -9.06
CA GLY A 194 -18.75 -27.72 -9.26
C GLY A 194 -19.43 -28.65 -8.28
N ASN A 195 -20.63 -29.10 -8.65
CA ASN A 195 -21.36 -30.13 -7.92
C ASN A 195 -22.17 -30.99 -8.90
N SER A 196 -21.53 -31.34 -10.01
CA SER A 196 -22.05 -32.23 -11.05
C SER A 196 -22.44 -33.61 -10.50
N LEU A 197 -21.76 -34.08 -9.45
CA LEU A 197 -22.06 -35.34 -8.77
C LEU A 197 -23.23 -35.23 -7.77
N GLY A 198 -23.68 -34.03 -7.43
CA GLY A 198 -24.77 -33.79 -6.46
C GLY A 198 -24.46 -34.22 -5.03
N THR A 199 -23.19 -34.49 -4.71
CA THR A 199 -22.75 -34.97 -3.39
C THR A 199 -22.50 -33.84 -2.40
N ASN A 200 -22.50 -32.58 -2.85
CA ASN A 200 -22.13 -31.40 -2.08
C ASN A 200 -20.78 -31.58 -1.36
N THR A 201 -19.87 -32.34 -1.95
CA THR A 201 -18.61 -32.75 -1.32
C THR A 201 -17.46 -32.37 -2.23
N PHE A 202 -16.38 -31.87 -1.65
CA PHE A 202 -15.07 -31.81 -2.32
C PHE A 202 -14.01 -32.42 -1.41
N SER A 203 -12.90 -32.84 -2.00
CA SER A 203 -11.78 -33.40 -1.24
C SER A 203 -10.46 -32.79 -1.66
N ILE A 204 -9.55 -32.71 -0.70
CA ILE A 204 -8.15 -32.33 -0.93
C ILE A 204 -7.26 -33.48 -0.50
N GLY A 205 -6.11 -33.63 -1.14
CA GLY A 205 -5.18 -34.70 -0.81
C GLY A 205 -3.74 -34.35 -1.11
N PHE A 206 -2.87 -35.05 -0.41
CA PHE A 206 -1.43 -34.92 -0.47
C PHE A 206 -0.82 -36.30 -0.64
N ARG A 207 -0.10 -36.49 -1.74
CA ARG A 207 0.65 -37.70 -2.05
C ARG A 207 2.13 -37.45 -1.87
N ILE A 208 2.84 -38.40 -1.28
CA ILE A 208 4.30 -38.45 -1.39
C ILE A 208 4.64 -39.19 -2.68
N ASP A 209 5.27 -38.51 -3.62
CA ASP A 209 5.73 -39.12 -4.87
C ASP A 209 7.09 -39.78 -4.68
N GLN A 210 7.99 -39.06 -4.03
CA GLN A 210 9.34 -39.52 -3.74
C GLN A 210 9.79 -39.01 -2.38
N HIS A 211 10.23 -39.95 -1.54
CA HIS A 211 10.93 -39.65 -0.31
C HIS A 211 12.39 -39.32 -0.61
N HIS A 212 13.07 -38.71 0.35
CA HIS A 212 14.50 -38.47 0.22
C HIS A 212 15.28 -39.80 0.16
N GLN A 213 14.89 -40.75 1.01
CA GLN A 213 15.43 -42.11 1.07
C GLN A 213 14.34 -43.10 1.48
N GLN A 214 13.56 -43.59 0.53
CA GLN A 214 12.81 -44.85 0.70
C GLN A 214 13.58 -45.99 0.03
N SER A 215 13.61 -47.14 0.68
CA SER A 215 14.18 -48.38 0.14
C SER A 215 13.08 -49.43 -0.03
N GLY A 216 13.19 -50.28 -1.05
CA GLY A 216 12.20 -51.34 -1.27
C GLY A 216 10.81 -50.80 -1.59
N SER A 217 9.77 -51.51 -1.14
CA SER A 217 8.36 -51.23 -1.48
C SER A 217 7.63 -50.29 -0.51
N GLY A 218 8.29 -49.81 0.56
CA GLY A 218 7.61 -49.03 1.61
C GLY A 218 6.62 -49.84 2.45
N CYS A 219 6.77 -51.17 2.48
CA CYS A 219 5.85 -52.06 3.20
C CYS A 219 6.40 -52.53 4.54
N ASN A 220 7.72 -52.45 4.73
CA ASN A 220 8.38 -52.86 5.98
C ASN A 220 8.80 -51.63 6.78
N SER A 221 8.87 -51.77 8.10
CA SER A 221 9.25 -50.66 9.00
C SER A 221 10.64 -50.08 8.74
N GLY A 222 11.55 -50.85 8.13
CA GLY A 222 12.89 -50.39 7.74
C GLY A 222 12.97 -49.77 6.34
N ASP A 223 11.91 -49.89 5.53
CA ASP A 223 11.90 -49.37 4.16
C ASP A 223 11.92 -47.84 4.15
N ILE A 224 11.38 -47.20 5.19
CA ILE A 224 11.10 -45.76 5.25
C ILE A 224 11.73 -45.16 6.52
N PRO A 225 13.05 -44.91 6.53
CA PRO A 225 13.75 -44.43 7.71
C PRO A 225 13.35 -43.01 8.11
N THR A 226 13.13 -42.78 9.41
CA THR A 226 12.82 -41.46 9.97
C THR A 226 14.01 -40.50 10.01
N CYS A 227 15.24 -41.03 9.99
CA CYS A 227 16.47 -40.23 9.99
C CYS A 227 16.55 -39.22 8.84
N CYS A 228 15.82 -39.48 7.77
CA CYS A 228 16.18 -38.97 6.47
C CYS A 228 14.96 -38.58 5.64
N ASN A 229 13.74 -38.73 6.16
CA ASN A 229 12.49 -38.43 5.45
C ASN A 229 11.57 -37.52 6.26
N ALA A 230 10.67 -36.83 5.55
CA ALA A 230 9.61 -36.02 6.13
C ALA A 230 8.24 -36.66 5.86
N PHE A 231 7.31 -36.52 6.79
CA PHE A 231 6.02 -37.19 6.74
C PHE A 231 4.84 -36.24 7.00
N PRO A 232 3.66 -36.54 6.43
CA PRO A 232 2.41 -35.91 6.82
C PRO A 232 2.14 -36.08 8.31
N VAL A 233 1.40 -35.14 8.87
CA VAL A 233 1.11 -35.12 10.31
C VAL A 233 -0.40 -35.14 10.57
N THR A 234 -0.76 -35.71 11.71
CA THR A 234 -2.10 -35.55 12.30
C THR A 234 -2.03 -34.68 13.54
N ASP A 235 -3.17 -34.16 14.00
CA ASP A 235 -3.21 -33.42 15.25
C ASP A 235 -3.15 -34.31 16.50
N VAL A 236 -2.94 -33.67 17.64
CA VAL A 236 -2.93 -34.31 18.96
C VAL A 236 -4.30 -34.32 19.64
N GLY A 237 -5.33 -33.75 19.00
CA GLY A 237 -6.68 -33.58 19.55
C GLY A 237 -7.50 -34.88 19.58
N GLY A 238 -7.02 -35.91 18.88
CA GLY A 238 -7.73 -37.16 18.67
C GLY A 238 -8.57 -37.12 17.40
N LEU A 239 -9.00 -38.28 16.91
CA LEU A 239 -9.71 -38.43 15.64
C LEU A 239 -11.17 -37.94 15.74
N ALA A 240 -11.43 -36.69 15.33
CA ALA A 240 -12.75 -36.08 15.32
C ALA A 240 -13.57 -36.44 14.07
N SER A 241 -12.92 -36.66 12.92
CA SER A 241 -13.57 -36.91 11.63
C SER A 241 -13.17 -38.26 11.02
N PRO A 242 -13.56 -39.40 11.63
CA PRO A 242 -13.16 -40.73 11.17
C PRO A 242 -13.70 -41.08 9.77
N THR A 243 -14.79 -40.44 9.32
CA THR A 243 -15.36 -40.60 7.98
C THR A 243 -14.87 -39.55 6.99
N GLY A 244 -14.31 -38.43 7.47
CA GLY A 244 -13.82 -37.32 6.66
C GLY A 244 -12.35 -37.46 6.27
N ASN A 245 -11.55 -38.18 7.06
CA ASN A 245 -10.16 -38.49 6.74
C ASN A 245 -10.02 -39.80 5.97
N TRP A 246 -9.14 -39.78 4.98
CA TRP A 246 -8.89 -40.86 4.05
C TRP A 246 -7.40 -41.18 3.98
N LEU A 247 -7.12 -42.44 3.72
CA LEU A 247 -5.81 -42.96 3.33
C LEU A 247 -5.98 -43.75 2.04
N ASN A 248 -5.20 -43.43 1.01
CA ASN A 248 -4.95 -44.36 -0.09
C ASN A 248 -3.68 -45.14 0.24
N ALA A 249 -3.85 -46.38 0.71
CA ALA A 249 -2.72 -47.21 1.10
C ALA A 249 -2.18 -47.99 -0.09
N ILE A 250 -0.85 -48.09 -0.18
CA ILE A 250 -0.21 -48.99 -1.14
C ILE A 250 -0.52 -50.47 -0.81
N SER A 251 -0.38 -51.33 -1.82
CA SER A 251 -0.63 -52.76 -1.66
C SER A 251 0.51 -53.47 -0.94
N CYS A 252 0.32 -53.82 0.33
CA CYS A 252 1.29 -54.56 1.14
C CYS A 252 0.75 -55.93 1.60
N PRO A 253 1.54 -57.04 1.52
CA PRO A 253 1.09 -58.39 1.89
C PRO A 253 0.62 -58.60 3.34
N LEU A 254 1.12 -57.79 4.29
CA LEU A 254 0.76 -57.83 5.72
C LEU A 254 0.48 -56.41 6.27
N GLY A 255 0.04 -55.49 5.41
CA GLY A 255 -0.15 -54.08 5.74
C GLY A 255 -1.61 -53.61 5.76
N CYS A 256 -1.78 -52.30 5.61
CA CYS A 256 -3.10 -51.68 5.55
C CYS A 256 -3.88 -52.15 4.31
N PRO A 257 -5.23 -52.23 4.39
CA PRO A 257 -6.03 -52.53 3.22
C PRO A 257 -5.69 -51.56 2.08
N ALA A 258 -5.30 -52.11 0.93
CA ALA A 258 -4.86 -51.30 -0.20
C ALA A 258 -6.01 -50.44 -0.76
N GLY A 259 -5.65 -49.33 -1.39
CA GLY A 259 -6.59 -48.39 -1.98
C GLY A 259 -7.19 -47.43 -0.95
N TRP A 260 -8.30 -46.81 -1.34
CA TRP A 260 -8.96 -45.78 -0.53
C TRP A 260 -9.78 -46.37 0.61
N HIS A 261 -9.46 -45.93 1.83
CA HIS A 261 -10.24 -46.20 3.04
C HIS A 261 -10.40 -44.93 3.86
N THR A 262 -11.58 -44.73 4.42
CA THR A 262 -11.76 -43.77 5.52
C THR A 262 -11.06 -44.29 6.77
N PHE A 263 -10.70 -43.40 7.69
CA PHE A 263 -10.11 -43.82 8.97
C PHE A 263 -11.04 -44.74 9.78
N GLN A 264 -12.36 -44.60 9.63
CA GLN A 264 -13.34 -45.50 10.23
C GLN A 264 -13.22 -46.95 9.71
N GLN A 265 -12.92 -47.11 8.43
CA GLN A 265 -12.76 -48.41 7.78
C GLN A 265 -11.41 -49.06 8.08
N LEU A 266 -10.41 -48.27 8.48
CA LEU A 266 -9.09 -48.76 8.86
C LEU A 266 -9.10 -49.44 10.23
N ASN A 267 -8.37 -50.55 10.32
CA ASN A 267 -8.08 -51.17 11.60
C ASN A 267 -7.17 -50.26 12.46
N GLN A 268 -7.10 -50.53 13.76
CA GLN A 268 -6.32 -49.70 14.70
C GLN A 268 -4.81 -49.62 14.40
N PHE A 269 -4.26 -50.53 13.59
CA PHE A 269 -2.83 -50.57 13.25
C PHE A 269 -2.47 -49.65 12.07
N CYS A 270 -3.48 -49.23 11.32
CA CYS A 270 -3.36 -48.42 10.12
C CYS A 270 -4.03 -47.06 10.24
N ARG A 271 -4.82 -46.87 11.29
CA ARG A 271 -5.59 -45.66 11.53
C ARG A 271 -4.77 -44.69 12.37
N PRO A 272 -4.44 -43.51 11.85
CA PRO A 272 -3.88 -42.44 12.65
C PRO A 272 -4.78 -42.07 13.84
N SER A 273 -4.18 -41.60 14.92
CA SER A 273 -4.89 -41.26 16.16
C SER A 273 -5.60 -39.91 16.12
N GLY A 274 -5.22 -39.01 15.20
CA GLY A 274 -5.80 -37.68 15.00
C GLY A 274 -6.29 -37.45 13.58
N ASP A 275 -6.84 -36.26 13.31
CA ASP A 275 -7.22 -35.83 11.97
C ASP A 275 -6.00 -35.33 11.17
N TRP A 276 -6.03 -35.48 9.85
CA TRP A 276 -4.96 -34.94 9.00
C TRP A 276 -4.86 -33.42 9.17
N VAL A 277 -3.63 -32.92 9.33
CA VAL A 277 -3.38 -31.47 9.38
C VAL A 277 -3.28 -30.93 7.96
N MET A 278 -4.46 -30.73 7.38
CA MET A 278 -4.66 -30.12 6.08
C MET A 278 -5.95 -29.27 6.07
N ARG A 279 -5.95 -28.18 5.30
CA ARG A 279 -7.13 -27.32 5.16
C ARG A 279 -7.20 -26.69 3.77
N ALA A 280 -8.41 -26.29 3.40
CA ALA A 280 -8.69 -25.50 2.21
C ALA A 280 -9.41 -24.21 2.59
N THR A 281 -8.91 -23.08 2.10
CA THR A 281 -9.64 -21.81 2.08
C THR A 281 -10.36 -21.69 0.75
N TRP A 282 -11.67 -21.43 0.81
CA TRP A 282 -12.53 -21.42 -0.37
C TRP A 282 -13.58 -20.31 -0.28
N GLU A 283 -14.11 -19.92 -1.43
CA GLU A 283 -15.23 -19.00 -1.55
C GLU A 283 -16.29 -19.57 -2.50
N SER A 284 -17.57 -19.27 -2.25
CA SER A 284 -18.62 -19.61 -3.22
C SER A 284 -18.55 -18.65 -4.41
N LEU A 285 -18.90 -19.11 -5.61
CA LEU A 285 -19.05 -18.25 -6.79
C LEU A 285 -20.49 -17.75 -6.98
N GLU A 286 -21.46 -18.30 -6.23
CA GLU A 286 -22.89 -17.99 -6.36
C GLU A 286 -23.43 -17.13 -5.21
N CYS A 287 -22.56 -16.64 -4.33
CA CYS A 287 -23.03 -15.73 -3.28
C CYS A 287 -23.30 -14.33 -3.87
N SER A 288 -24.33 -13.66 -3.37
CA SER A 288 -24.42 -12.22 -3.53
C SER A 288 -23.25 -11.59 -2.76
N ALA A 289 -22.37 -10.89 -3.47
CA ALA A 289 -21.33 -10.07 -2.88
C ALA A 289 -21.87 -9.34 -1.64
N PRO A 290 -21.23 -9.45 -0.46
CA PRO A 290 -21.68 -8.71 0.69
C PRO A 290 -21.62 -7.21 0.35
N THR A 291 -22.76 -6.55 0.46
CA THR A 291 -22.87 -5.11 0.25
C THR A 291 -22.80 -4.38 1.57
N GLY A 292 -22.31 -3.15 1.52
CA GLY A 292 -22.23 -2.24 2.64
C GLY A 292 -22.37 -0.82 2.15
N ARG A 293 -22.48 0.13 3.07
CA ARG A 293 -22.49 1.54 2.71
C ARG A 293 -21.15 1.94 2.09
N CYS A 294 -21.22 2.72 1.02
CA CYS A 294 -20.11 3.40 0.41
C CYS A 294 -20.28 4.90 0.60
N CYS A 295 -19.35 5.52 1.33
CA CYS A 295 -19.35 6.96 1.54
C CYS A 295 -18.45 7.64 0.51
N LEU A 296 -19.07 8.30 -0.46
CA LEU A 296 -18.37 9.11 -1.44
C LEU A 296 -17.90 10.43 -0.83
N THR A 297 -16.90 11.05 -1.46
CA THR A 297 -16.26 12.30 -0.98
C THR A 297 -17.21 13.49 -0.90
N ASN A 298 -18.35 13.46 -1.60
CA ASN A 298 -19.38 14.50 -1.55
C ASN A 298 -20.45 14.26 -0.46
N GLY A 299 -20.31 13.21 0.37
CA GLY A 299 -21.28 12.84 1.39
C GLY A 299 -22.45 11.97 0.86
N THR A 300 -22.44 11.60 -0.42
CA THR A 300 -23.40 10.62 -0.96
C THR A 300 -23.14 9.25 -0.36
N CYS A 301 -24.22 8.57 0.02
CA CYS A 301 -24.18 7.21 0.49
C CYS A 301 -24.86 6.29 -0.52
N ASP A 302 -24.18 5.24 -0.91
CA ASP A 302 -24.76 4.15 -1.71
C ASP A 302 -24.54 2.80 -1.01
N VAL A 303 -25.36 1.79 -1.28
CA VAL A 303 -25.15 0.43 -0.77
C VAL A 303 -24.65 -0.42 -1.92
N THR A 304 -23.36 -0.74 -1.90
CA THR A 304 -22.67 -1.46 -2.99
C THR A 304 -21.59 -2.37 -2.43
N THR A 305 -20.84 -3.05 -3.29
CA THR A 305 -19.73 -3.93 -2.88
C THR A 305 -18.50 -3.11 -2.48
N GLN A 306 -17.55 -3.72 -1.77
CA GLN A 306 -16.29 -3.05 -1.42
C GLN A 306 -15.50 -2.63 -2.68
N SER A 307 -15.45 -3.48 -3.70
CA SER A 307 -14.74 -3.21 -4.96
C SER A 307 -15.37 -2.05 -5.72
N ASP A 308 -16.69 -2.03 -5.83
CA ASP A 308 -17.41 -0.95 -6.50
C ASP A 308 -17.27 0.36 -5.72
N CYS A 309 -17.29 0.29 -4.38
CA CYS A 309 -17.05 1.46 -3.56
C CYS A 309 -15.65 2.05 -3.77
N ALA A 310 -14.63 1.21 -3.85
CA ALA A 310 -13.26 1.64 -4.16
C ALA A 310 -13.16 2.22 -5.58
N ALA A 311 -13.84 1.62 -6.57
CA ALA A 311 -13.88 2.13 -7.94
C ALA A 311 -14.55 3.51 -8.04
N LEU A 312 -15.52 3.79 -7.17
CA LEU A 312 -16.16 5.10 -7.01
C LEU A 312 -15.32 6.11 -6.19
N GLY A 313 -14.14 5.71 -5.69
CA GLY A 313 -13.30 6.56 -4.83
C GLY A 313 -13.91 6.82 -3.44
N GLY A 314 -14.81 5.95 -2.99
CA GLY A 314 -15.50 6.05 -1.71
C GLY A 314 -14.84 5.26 -0.58
N THR A 315 -15.25 5.56 0.65
CA THR A 315 -14.86 4.81 1.85
C THR A 315 -15.94 3.78 2.18
N TYR A 316 -15.57 2.49 2.13
CA TYR A 316 -16.48 1.39 2.44
C TYR A 316 -16.70 1.26 3.96
N GLY A 317 -17.96 1.15 4.39
CA GLY A 317 -18.34 1.07 5.80
C GLY A 317 -18.33 -0.33 6.40
N GLY A 318 -17.90 -1.34 5.63
CA GLY A 318 -17.94 -2.76 6.00
C GLY A 318 -19.26 -3.43 5.62
N ASP A 319 -19.23 -4.75 5.57
CA ASP A 319 -20.37 -5.56 5.14
C ASP A 319 -21.58 -5.41 6.07
N GLY A 320 -22.77 -5.33 5.48
CA GLY A 320 -24.03 -5.15 6.22
C GLY A 320 -24.23 -3.73 6.79
N SER A 321 -23.29 -2.81 6.59
CA SER A 321 -23.49 -1.41 6.93
C SER A 321 -24.54 -0.77 6.01
N SER A 322 -25.34 0.15 6.55
CA SER A 322 -26.44 0.79 5.81
C SER A 322 -26.26 2.30 5.71
N CYS A 323 -26.93 2.90 4.73
CA CYS A 323 -27.03 4.35 4.55
C CYS A 323 -28.00 5.05 5.52
N ALA A 324 -28.49 4.35 6.55
CA ALA A 324 -29.30 4.97 7.60
C ALA A 324 -28.49 5.94 8.46
N THR A 325 -27.18 5.71 8.62
CA THR A 325 -26.26 6.70 9.17
C THR A 325 -25.75 7.56 8.02
N PRO A 326 -25.97 8.89 8.04
CA PRO A 326 -25.46 9.78 7.00
C PRO A 326 -23.94 9.66 6.86
N CYS A 327 -23.44 9.67 5.62
CA CYS A 327 -22.02 9.76 5.40
C CYS A 327 -21.49 11.11 5.90
N PRO A 328 -20.25 11.17 6.43
CA PRO A 328 -19.65 12.43 6.83
C PRO A 328 -19.62 13.37 5.63
N VAL A 329 -20.37 14.46 5.69
CA VAL A 329 -20.29 15.51 4.67
C VAL A 329 -18.99 16.27 4.93
N PRO A 330 -18.12 16.45 3.93
CA PRO A 330 -16.88 17.19 4.14
C PRO A 330 -17.19 18.61 4.63
N THR A 331 -16.60 18.96 5.76
CA THR A 331 -16.64 20.32 6.30
C THR A 331 -15.41 21.09 5.87
N GLY A 332 -15.54 22.41 5.87
CA GLY A 332 -14.44 23.35 5.66
C GLY A 332 -14.60 24.58 6.55
N ALA A 333 -13.56 25.41 6.60
CA ALA A 333 -13.59 26.68 7.29
C ALA A 333 -14.62 27.62 6.63
N CYS A 334 -15.66 27.97 7.38
CA CYS A 334 -16.66 28.96 6.99
C CYS A 334 -16.43 30.26 7.75
N CYS A 335 -16.14 31.33 7.01
CA CYS A 335 -15.68 32.60 7.55
C CYS A 335 -16.74 33.70 7.56
N PHE A 336 -16.93 34.32 8.73
CA PHE A 336 -17.79 35.48 8.97
C PHE A 336 -16.91 36.65 9.43
N GLY A 337 -16.20 37.28 8.49
CA GLY A 337 -15.11 38.19 8.81
C GLY A 337 -13.91 37.43 9.38
N ASN A 338 -13.55 37.67 10.64
CA ASN A 338 -12.47 36.94 11.33
C ASN A 338 -12.94 35.68 12.09
N ASN A 339 -14.24 35.56 12.37
CA ASN A 339 -14.80 34.40 13.07
C ASN A 339 -15.00 33.23 12.11
N CYS A 340 -14.76 32.02 12.57
CA CYS A 340 -14.77 30.82 11.75
C CYS A 340 -15.47 29.65 12.44
N LEU A 341 -16.32 28.94 11.70
CA LEU A 341 -16.89 27.65 12.08
C LEU A 341 -16.60 26.61 10.99
N ASN A 342 -16.34 25.37 11.39
CA ASN A 342 -16.23 24.26 10.42
C ASN A 342 -17.65 23.84 10.04
N LEU A 343 -18.09 24.24 8.84
CA LEU A 343 -19.44 23.98 8.32
C LEU A 343 -19.35 23.24 6.99
N THR A 344 -20.45 22.66 6.52
CA THR A 344 -20.54 22.22 5.12
C THR A 344 -20.62 23.44 4.20
N ALA A 345 -20.31 23.28 2.91
CA ALA A 345 -20.43 24.37 1.94
C ALA A 345 -21.87 24.95 1.89
N ALA A 346 -22.88 24.07 1.99
CA ALA A 346 -24.30 24.46 1.98
C ALA A 346 -24.68 25.25 3.25
N ASP A 347 -24.29 24.77 4.44
CA ASP A 347 -24.56 25.47 5.70
C ASP A 347 -23.83 26.81 5.77
N CYS A 348 -22.60 26.86 5.22
CA CYS A 348 -21.83 28.10 5.15
C CYS A 348 -22.53 29.14 4.26
N ALA A 349 -22.99 28.74 3.09
CA ALA A 349 -23.74 29.61 2.19
C ALA A 349 -25.07 30.06 2.80
N ALA A 350 -25.79 29.14 3.46
CA ALA A 350 -27.03 29.46 4.18
C ALA A 350 -26.81 30.47 5.32
N ALA A 351 -25.65 30.41 5.99
CA ALA A 351 -25.23 31.37 7.01
C ALA A 351 -24.63 32.67 6.42
N SER A 352 -24.58 32.82 5.09
CA SER A 352 -23.92 33.94 4.40
C SER A 352 -22.42 34.10 4.74
N GLY A 353 -21.74 32.98 5.03
CA GLY A 353 -20.31 32.94 5.27
C GLY A 353 -19.51 32.66 3.99
N ASN A 354 -18.20 32.93 4.02
CA ASN A 354 -17.28 32.60 2.94
C ASN A 354 -16.64 31.23 3.18
N PHE A 355 -16.94 30.26 2.31
CA PHE A 355 -16.41 28.89 2.42
C PHE A 355 -15.03 28.77 1.78
N LEU A 356 -14.02 28.37 2.55
CA LEU A 356 -12.64 28.31 2.08
C LEU A 356 -12.24 26.98 1.42
N GLY A 357 -13.19 26.03 1.31
CA GLY A 357 -12.99 24.73 0.68
C GLY A 357 -12.99 23.57 1.67
N ASN A 358 -13.33 22.37 1.19
CA ASN A 358 -13.35 21.15 2.00
C ASN A 358 -11.97 20.85 2.58
N GLY A 359 -11.92 20.40 3.83
CA GLY A 359 -10.67 20.05 4.52
C GLY A 359 -9.87 21.25 5.05
N THR A 360 -10.27 22.49 4.75
CA THR A 360 -9.77 23.65 5.49
C THR A 360 -10.36 23.68 6.90
N ALA A 361 -9.58 24.07 7.90
CA ALA A 361 -10.04 24.08 9.29
C ALA A 361 -9.88 25.45 9.92
N CYS A 362 -10.84 25.84 10.75
CA CYS A 362 -10.72 27.01 11.60
C CYS A 362 -9.60 26.81 12.64
N ALA A 363 -8.67 27.76 12.73
CA ALA A 363 -7.62 27.74 13.74
C ALA A 363 -8.11 28.45 14.99
N SER A 364 -8.53 27.70 16.02
CA SER A 364 -9.07 28.26 17.27
C SER A 364 -10.24 29.24 17.06
N GLY A 365 -11.14 28.92 16.12
CA GLY A 365 -12.28 29.78 15.77
C GLY A 365 -11.93 31.00 14.91
N GLN A 366 -10.67 31.16 14.50
CA GLN A 366 -10.23 32.17 13.55
C GLN A 366 -10.19 31.62 12.13
N CYS A 367 -10.44 32.49 11.16
CA CYS A 367 -10.29 32.17 9.75
C CYS A 367 -8.83 31.85 9.41
N PRO A 368 -8.56 30.73 8.73
CA PRO A 368 -7.20 30.37 8.37
C PRO A 368 -6.64 31.35 7.34
N THR A 369 -5.35 31.62 7.45
CA THR A 369 -4.65 32.60 6.62
C THR A 369 -3.92 31.93 5.45
N GLY A 370 -3.52 32.74 4.48
CA GLY A 370 -2.73 32.33 3.33
C GLY A 370 -2.04 33.54 2.71
N ALA A 371 -1.17 33.27 1.74
CA ALA A 371 -0.45 34.31 1.02
C ALA A 371 -1.40 35.20 0.22
N CYS A 372 -1.25 36.50 0.42
CA CYS A 372 -1.90 37.56 -0.32
C CYS A 372 -0.85 38.32 -1.09
N CYS A 373 -0.94 38.29 -2.42
CA CYS A 373 -0.08 39.03 -3.31
C CYS A 373 -0.69 40.41 -3.57
N ALA A 374 0.01 41.46 -3.16
CA ALA A 374 -0.34 42.83 -3.51
C ALA A 374 0.09 43.16 -4.95
N LEU A 375 -0.38 44.30 -5.46
CA LEU A 375 -0.11 44.75 -6.84
C LEU A 375 1.34 45.19 -7.05
N ASP A 376 2.03 45.59 -5.98
CA ASP A 376 3.46 45.90 -5.99
C ASP A 376 4.36 44.64 -5.93
N GLY A 377 3.76 43.44 -5.97
CA GLY A 377 4.45 42.17 -5.86
C GLY A 377 4.78 41.75 -4.42
N THR A 378 4.48 42.58 -3.42
CA THR A 378 4.69 42.21 -2.02
C THR A 378 3.72 41.11 -1.59
N CYS A 379 4.16 40.26 -0.65
CA CYS A 379 3.34 39.19 -0.12
C CYS A 379 3.15 39.33 1.40
N SER A 380 1.92 39.15 1.86
CA SER A 380 1.58 39.06 3.29
C SER A 380 0.73 37.84 3.59
N LEU A 381 0.83 37.30 4.81
CA LEU A 381 -0.08 36.25 5.29
C LEU A 381 -1.29 36.90 5.95
N THR A 382 -2.47 36.75 5.33
CA THR A 382 -3.71 37.33 5.84
C THR A 382 -4.91 36.44 5.49
N THR A 383 -6.12 36.83 5.87
CA THR A 383 -7.34 36.11 5.49
C THR A 383 -7.72 36.45 4.04
N ALA A 384 -8.48 35.57 3.37
CA ALA A 384 -8.95 35.83 2.01
C ALA A 384 -9.75 37.16 1.91
N ALA A 385 -10.58 37.46 2.92
CA ALA A 385 -11.37 38.68 2.97
C ALA A 385 -10.49 39.94 3.13
N ALA A 386 -9.51 39.90 4.04
CA ALA A 386 -8.58 41.01 4.20
C ALA A 386 -7.68 41.21 2.96
N CYS A 387 -7.32 40.12 2.28
CA CYS A 387 -6.56 40.20 1.03
C CYS A 387 -7.35 40.93 -0.07
N ALA A 388 -8.62 40.55 -0.27
CA ALA A 388 -9.50 41.20 -1.23
C ALA A 388 -9.78 42.67 -0.86
N ALA A 389 -9.95 42.99 0.43
CA ALA A 389 -10.15 44.35 0.92
C ALA A 389 -8.94 45.26 0.64
N SER A 390 -7.73 44.70 0.64
CA SER A 390 -6.49 45.40 0.27
C SER A 390 -6.21 45.43 -1.23
N GLY A 391 -7.13 44.93 -2.08
CA GLY A 391 -6.94 44.85 -3.53
C GLY A 391 -5.92 43.81 -3.98
N GLY A 392 -5.51 42.89 -3.10
CA GLY A 392 -4.56 41.83 -3.40
C GLY A 392 -5.22 40.55 -3.91
N THR A 393 -4.40 39.64 -4.45
CA THR A 393 -4.81 38.32 -4.93
C THR A 393 -4.44 37.24 -3.91
N PHE A 394 -5.43 36.53 -3.39
CA PHE A 394 -5.23 35.45 -2.42
C PHE A 394 -4.81 34.15 -3.12
N ARG A 395 -3.74 33.52 -2.65
CA ARG A 395 -3.15 32.31 -3.29
C ARG A 395 -3.63 30.99 -2.70
N GLY A 396 -4.52 31.04 -1.71
CA GLY A 396 -5.09 29.86 -1.05
C GLY A 396 -4.67 29.74 0.40
N VAL A 397 -5.49 29.05 1.18
CA VAL A 397 -5.24 28.80 2.61
C VAL A 397 -3.97 27.97 2.79
N GLY A 398 -3.12 28.34 3.74
CA GLY A 398 -1.88 27.61 4.06
C GLY A 398 -0.74 27.81 3.06
N VAL A 399 -0.96 28.53 1.95
CA VAL A 399 0.13 28.90 1.03
C VAL A 399 1.02 29.94 1.71
N ALA A 400 2.28 29.60 1.95
CA ALA A 400 3.27 30.52 2.48
C ALA A 400 3.72 31.52 1.41
N CYS A 401 4.08 32.75 1.81
CA CYS A 401 4.52 33.79 0.88
C CYS A 401 5.75 33.40 0.05
N ALA A 402 6.66 32.59 0.62
CA ALA A 402 7.81 32.06 -0.12
C ALA A 402 7.42 31.21 -1.35
N ASN A 403 6.23 30.60 -1.32
CA ASN A 403 5.74 29.69 -2.35
C ASN A 403 4.60 30.29 -3.18
N ALA A 404 4.19 31.52 -2.85
CA ALA A 404 3.02 32.16 -3.41
C ALA A 404 3.24 32.66 -4.85
N ALA A 405 4.50 32.74 -5.32
CA ALA A 405 4.88 33.24 -6.64
C ALA A 405 4.05 34.47 -7.05
N CYS A 406 4.18 35.55 -6.29
CA CYS A 406 3.46 36.79 -6.58
C CYS A 406 3.93 37.38 -7.92
N PRO A 407 3.02 37.90 -8.75
CA PRO A 407 3.40 38.53 -10.02
C PRO A 407 4.38 39.68 -9.74
N PRO A 408 5.44 39.84 -10.56
CA PRO A 408 6.30 41.02 -10.48
C PRO A 408 5.48 42.29 -10.74
N PRO A 409 5.77 43.40 -10.04
CA PRO A 409 5.08 44.66 -10.28
C PRO A 409 5.35 45.15 -11.71
N VAL A 410 4.31 45.75 -12.31
CA VAL A 410 4.45 46.51 -13.56
C VAL A 410 4.67 47.98 -13.26
N GLY A 411 5.36 48.67 -14.17
CA GLY A 411 5.63 50.10 -14.11
C GLY A 411 5.86 50.68 -15.50
N ALA A 412 6.02 52.00 -15.58
CA ALA A 412 6.32 52.71 -16.82
C ALA A 412 7.75 52.38 -17.28
N CYS A 413 7.85 51.81 -18.47
CA CYS A 413 9.07 51.60 -19.20
C CYS A 413 9.21 52.69 -20.26
N CYS A 414 10.12 53.62 -20.02
CA CYS A 414 10.32 54.83 -20.80
C CYS A 414 11.29 54.55 -21.94
N LEU A 415 10.81 54.66 -23.17
CA LEU A 415 11.59 54.48 -24.37
C LEU A 415 12.22 55.81 -24.78
N GLN A 416 13.46 55.75 -25.26
CA GLN A 416 14.18 56.94 -25.74
C GLN A 416 13.48 57.63 -26.94
N SER A 417 12.56 56.94 -27.62
CA SER A 417 11.75 57.50 -28.71
C SER A 417 10.49 58.26 -28.25
N GLY A 418 10.36 58.54 -26.95
CA GLY A 418 9.17 59.18 -26.34
C GLY A 418 8.02 58.24 -26.03
N GLY A 419 8.11 56.96 -26.39
CA GLY A 419 7.08 55.96 -26.09
C GLY A 419 7.14 55.46 -24.64
N CYS A 420 6.01 55.02 -24.10
CA CYS A 420 5.95 54.37 -22.78
C CYS A 420 5.16 53.06 -22.85
N LEU A 421 5.69 52.00 -22.23
CA LEU A 421 5.03 50.70 -22.10
C LEU A 421 4.85 50.33 -20.62
N GLN A 422 3.73 49.69 -20.27
CA GLN A 422 3.54 49.11 -18.93
C GLN A 422 4.17 47.71 -18.89
N LEU A 423 5.36 47.60 -18.33
CA LEU A 423 6.17 46.37 -18.30
C LEU A 423 6.70 46.10 -16.89
N THR A 424 7.09 44.85 -16.65
CA THR A 424 7.87 44.49 -15.46
C THR A 424 9.28 45.09 -15.57
N GLU A 425 9.98 45.24 -14.44
CA GLU A 425 11.37 45.73 -14.45
C GLU A 425 12.27 44.87 -15.35
N SER A 426 12.13 43.54 -15.30
CA SER A 426 12.91 42.62 -16.13
C SER A 426 12.60 42.76 -17.62
N ASP A 427 11.32 42.92 -17.98
CA ASP A 427 10.91 43.09 -19.38
C ASP A 427 11.30 44.46 -19.93
N CYS A 428 11.37 45.48 -19.07
CA CYS A 428 11.89 46.79 -19.47
C CYS A 428 13.42 46.74 -19.69
N GLY A 429 14.14 46.04 -18.82
CA GLY A 429 15.61 45.92 -18.90
C GLY A 429 16.15 45.20 -20.14
N VAL A 430 15.31 44.45 -20.87
CA VAL A 430 15.71 43.82 -22.13
C VAL A 430 15.55 44.75 -23.35
N ILE A 431 14.90 45.91 -23.19
CA ILE A 431 14.73 46.90 -24.26
C ILE A 431 15.95 47.83 -24.25
N PRO A 432 16.75 47.89 -25.34
CA PRO A 432 17.92 48.75 -25.39
C PRO A 432 17.56 50.21 -25.16
N ASN A 433 18.29 50.87 -24.26
CA ASN A 433 18.14 52.29 -23.90
C ASN A 433 16.77 52.68 -23.33
N ALA A 434 15.98 51.71 -22.82
CA ALA A 434 14.79 52.01 -22.03
C ALA A 434 15.14 52.18 -20.54
N SER A 435 14.43 53.07 -19.85
CA SER A 435 14.53 53.26 -18.40
C SER A 435 13.22 52.89 -17.70
N TRP A 436 13.32 52.14 -16.61
CA TRP A 436 12.15 51.78 -15.82
C TRP A 436 11.93 52.82 -14.72
N ALA A 437 10.77 53.49 -14.73
CA ALA A 437 10.46 54.59 -13.81
C ALA A 437 10.08 54.14 -12.39
N GLY A 438 9.98 52.82 -12.16
CA GLY A 438 9.67 52.21 -10.86
C GLY A 438 8.30 51.51 -10.82
N PRO A 439 8.02 50.74 -9.77
CA PRO A 439 6.78 49.97 -9.67
C PRO A 439 5.56 50.88 -9.56
N LEU A 440 4.45 50.47 -10.18
CA LEU A 440 3.15 51.17 -10.20
C LEU A 440 3.16 52.57 -10.83
N THR A 441 4.27 53.02 -11.44
CA THR A 441 4.27 54.20 -12.31
C THR A 441 3.49 53.92 -13.59
N THR A 442 2.89 54.96 -14.18
CA THR A 442 1.96 54.80 -15.32
C THR A 442 2.50 55.48 -16.56
N CYS A 443 2.01 55.03 -17.73
CA CYS A 443 2.27 55.71 -19.00
C CYS A 443 1.26 56.84 -19.29
N ALA A 444 0.67 57.44 -18.25
CA ALA A 444 -0.23 58.57 -18.41
C ALA A 444 0.57 59.79 -18.88
N ASP A 445 0.04 60.47 -19.88
CA ASP A 445 0.49 61.78 -20.36
C ASP A 445 -0.63 62.76 -20.01
N SER A 446 -0.53 63.38 -18.83
CA SER A 446 -1.59 64.25 -18.32
C SER A 446 -1.53 65.65 -18.94
N ASN A 447 -0.37 66.04 -19.46
CA ASN A 447 -0.13 67.36 -20.04
C ASN A 447 -0.33 67.39 -21.57
N GLY A 448 -0.45 66.22 -22.21
CA GLY A 448 -0.77 66.03 -23.63
C GLY A 448 0.39 66.34 -24.58
N ASN A 449 1.64 66.32 -24.11
CA ASN A 449 2.80 66.67 -24.91
C ASN A 449 3.37 65.49 -25.73
N GLY A 450 2.79 64.29 -25.58
CA GLY A 450 3.23 63.08 -26.29
C GLY A 450 4.26 62.24 -25.54
N GLN A 451 4.64 62.63 -24.32
CA GLN A 451 5.54 61.90 -23.43
C GLN A 451 4.81 61.58 -22.12
N ALA A 452 4.96 60.36 -21.61
CA ALA A 452 4.34 60.02 -20.33
C ALA A 452 4.99 60.81 -19.19
N ASP A 453 4.20 61.33 -18.25
CA ASP A 453 4.66 62.18 -17.13
C ASP A 453 5.76 61.48 -16.31
N SER A 454 5.66 60.15 -16.15
CA SER A 454 6.66 59.34 -15.43
C SER A 454 8.00 59.16 -16.18
N CYS A 455 8.04 59.57 -17.45
CA CYS A 455 9.19 59.47 -18.34
C CYS A 455 9.82 60.83 -18.65
N GLU A 456 9.27 61.92 -18.12
CA GLU A 456 9.81 63.26 -18.33
C GLU A 456 11.05 63.50 -17.46
N PRO A 457 12.06 64.23 -17.97
CA PRO A 457 13.13 64.75 -17.13
C PRO A 457 12.52 65.62 -16.02
N ALA A 458 12.97 65.45 -14.79
CA ALA A 458 12.41 66.17 -13.64
C ALA A 458 12.45 67.71 -13.78
N CYS A 459 13.36 68.24 -14.62
CA CYS A 459 13.55 69.67 -14.89
C CYS A 459 13.97 69.90 -16.36
N PRO A 460 13.03 69.95 -17.32
CA PRO A 460 13.34 70.04 -18.75
C PRO A 460 14.15 71.28 -19.18
N ALA A 461 14.21 72.34 -18.38
CA ALA A 461 14.94 73.56 -18.68
C ALA A 461 16.31 73.69 -17.98
N ASP A 462 16.80 72.65 -17.30
CA ASP A 462 18.19 72.53 -16.82
C ASP A 462 19.15 72.25 -18.00
N PHE A 463 19.29 73.24 -18.88
CA PHE A 463 20.01 73.13 -20.15
C PHE A 463 21.50 72.87 -19.97
N ASN A 464 22.10 73.37 -18.88
CA ASN A 464 23.52 73.17 -18.58
C ASN A 464 23.79 71.91 -17.72
N GLN A 465 22.74 71.16 -17.36
CA GLN A 465 22.80 69.91 -16.59
C GLN A 465 23.42 70.10 -15.18
N SER A 466 23.12 71.21 -14.52
CA SER A 466 23.59 71.50 -13.17
C SER A 466 22.76 70.82 -12.06
N GLY A 467 21.63 70.22 -12.41
CA GLY A 467 20.62 69.69 -11.50
C GLY A 467 19.64 70.75 -10.98
N HIS A 468 19.74 71.99 -11.48
CA HIS A 468 18.89 73.13 -11.09
C HIS A 468 18.61 74.03 -12.29
N THR A 469 17.36 74.45 -12.44
CA THR A 469 16.93 75.37 -13.50
C THR A 469 17.11 76.82 -13.05
N THR A 470 18.20 77.46 -13.47
CA THR A 470 18.56 78.83 -13.07
C THR A 470 18.70 79.77 -14.27
N SER A 471 19.08 81.04 -14.05
CA SER A 471 19.39 81.95 -15.15
C SER A 471 20.67 81.56 -15.92
N ALA A 472 21.50 80.67 -15.37
CA ALA A 472 22.64 80.11 -16.07
C ALA A 472 22.21 79.26 -17.27
N ASP A 473 21.07 78.58 -17.18
CA ASP A 473 20.48 77.75 -18.24
C ASP A 473 19.97 78.58 -19.41
N ILE A 474 19.35 79.74 -19.12
CA ILE A 474 18.98 80.72 -20.16
C ILE A 474 20.23 81.17 -20.93
N THR A 475 21.32 81.45 -20.22
CA THR A 475 22.56 81.93 -20.83
C THR A 475 23.19 80.84 -21.70
N ALA A 476 23.19 79.60 -21.22
CA ALA A 476 23.69 78.44 -21.96
C ALA A 476 22.84 78.16 -23.22
N PHE A 477 21.51 78.19 -23.09
CA PHE A 477 20.58 77.99 -24.19
C PHE A 477 20.73 79.07 -25.28
N LEU A 478 20.74 80.35 -24.91
CA LEU A 478 20.92 81.44 -25.88
C LEU A 478 22.29 81.37 -26.58
N GLY A 479 23.34 80.95 -25.88
CA GLY A 479 24.66 80.71 -26.47
C GLY A 479 24.63 79.63 -27.55
N ALA A 480 23.95 78.50 -27.27
CA ALA A 480 23.75 77.42 -28.24
C ALA A 480 22.89 77.87 -29.43
N TRP A 481 21.81 78.62 -29.18
CA TRP A 481 20.91 79.14 -30.22
C TRP A 481 21.62 80.09 -31.20
N PHE A 482 22.47 81.01 -30.71
CA PHE A 482 23.28 81.86 -31.60
C PHE A 482 24.30 81.06 -32.41
N SER A 483 24.85 79.97 -31.85
CA SER A 483 25.76 79.08 -32.56
C SER A 483 25.03 78.32 -33.67
N ASP A 484 23.84 77.80 -33.39
CA ASP A 484 22.98 77.12 -34.36
C ASP A 484 22.67 78.00 -35.57
N LEU A 485 22.29 79.27 -35.35
CA LEU A 485 22.01 80.20 -36.43
C LEU A 485 23.23 80.52 -37.31
N GLN A 486 24.44 80.47 -36.74
CA GLN A 486 25.67 80.76 -37.48
C GLN A 486 26.22 79.53 -38.20
N ASN A 487 26.13 78.37 -37.57
CA ASN A 487 26.82 77.15 -37.97
C ASN A 487 25.89 76.08 -38.55
N GLY A 488 24.57 76.29 -38.53
CA GLY A 488 23.57 75.32 -38.98
C GLY A 488 23.49 74.08 -38.10
N THR A 489 23.88 74.18 -36.83
CA THR A 489 23.70 73.13 -35.82
C THR A 489 22.29 73.18 -35.23
N VAL A 490 21.90 72.16 -34.46
CA VAL A 490 20.56 72.03 -33.84
C VAL A 490 20.65 71.77 -32.33
N ALA A 491 21.67 72.31 -31.68
CA ALA A 491 21.89 72.08 -30.24
C ALA A 491 20.86 72.79 -29.34
N ALA A 492 20.16 73.79 -29.87
CA ALA A 492 19.11 74.55 -29.20
C ALA A 492 17.72 74.34 -29.83
N ASP A 493 17.52 73.24 -30.59
CA ASP A 493 16.20 72.78 -31.06
C ASP A 493 15.44 72.14 -29.89
N PHE A 494 14.87 73.00 -29.03
CA PHE A 494 14.27 72.60 -27.74
C PHE A 494 12.91 71.92 -27.89
N ASN A 495 12.21 72.16 -29.00
CA ASN A 495 10.92 71.53 -29.28
C ASN A 495 11.03 70.35 -30.26
N ASP A 496 12.26 69.88 -30.54
CA ASP A 496 12.58 68.76 -31.44
C ASP A 496 11.96 68.88 -32.84
N SER A 497 11.86 70.11 -33.37
CA SER A 497 11.29 70.36 -34.71
C SER A 497 12.24 70.00 -35.86
N GLY A 498 13.49 69.67 -35.55
CA GLY A 498 14.59 69.46 -36.49
C GLY A 498 15.24 70.75 -36.98
N VAL A 499 14.83 71.92 -36.47
CA VAL A 499 15.34 73.24 -36.86
C VAL A 499 15.33 74.23 -35.70
N THR A 500 16.46 74.93 -35.48
CA THR A 500 16.54 75.97 -34.45
C THR A 500 15.93 77.29 -34.93
N THR A 501 14.79 77.69 -34.36
CA THR A 501 14.07 78.94 -34.68
C THR A 501 13.68 79.73 -33.42
N SER A 502 12.87 80.78 -33.56
CA SER A 502 12.33 81.51 -32.40
C SER A 502 11.25 80.73 -31.65
N ALA A 503 10.72 79.64 -32.23
CA ALA A 503 9.81 78.74 -31.56
C ALA A 503 10.47 78.02 -30.38
N ASP A 504 11.76 77.66 -30.51
CA ASP A 504 12.55 76.99 -29.47
C ASP A 504 12.78 77.89 -28.26
N ILE A 505 13.01 79.19 -28.47
CA ILE A 505 13.10 80.17 -27.38
C ILE A 505 11.80 80.19 -26.58
N THR A 506 10.66 80.16 -27.26
CA THR A 506 9.36 80.21 -26.61
C THR A 506 9.09 78.92 -25.82
N ALA A 507 9.44 77.77 -26.39
CA ALA A 507 9.33 76.47 -25.73
C ALA A 507 10.25 76.37 -24.50
N PHE A 508 11.51 76.78 -24.63
CA PHE A 508 12.49 76.78 -23.55
C PHE A 508 12.07 77.69 -22.38
N LEU A 509 11.63 78.92 -22.67
CA LEU A 509 11.16 79.84 -21.62
C LEU A 509 9.88 79.32 -20.94
N GLY A 510 8.99 78.68 -21.69
CA GLY A 510 7.80 78.01 -21.13
C GLY A 510 8.19 76.92 -20.12
N ALA A 511 9.12 76.04 -20.49
CA ALA A 511 9.64 75.01 -19.61
C ALA A 511 10.39 75.60 -18.40
N TRP A 512 11.19 76.65 -18.60
CA TRP A 512 11.94 77.32 -17.53
C TRP A 512 11.03 77.92 -16.46
N PHE A 513 9.94 78.59 -16.86
CA PHE A 513 8.95 79.09 -15.89
C PHE A 513 8.23 77.95 -15.17
N ALA A 514 7.94 76.84 -15.85
CA ALA A 514 7.32 75.66 -15.23
C ALA A 514 8.26 75.02 -14.19
N ASP A 515 9.53 74.86 -14.51
CA ASP A 515 10.56 74.32 -13.62
C ASP A 515 10.70 75.12 -12.32
N LEU A 516 10.71 76.46 -12.42
CA LEU A 516 10.74 77.32 -11.24
C LEU A 516 9.53 77.15 -10.33
N THR A 517 8.36 76.80 -10.89
CA THR A 517 7.15 76.51 -10.11
C THR A 517 7.10 75.09 -9.56
N ASN A 518 7.80 74.15 -10.20
CA ASN A 518 7.81 72.73 -9.85
C ASN A 518 8.98 72.33 -8.93
N GLY A 519 9.73 73.30 -8.40
CA GLY A 519 10.78 73.08 -7.40
C GLY A 519 12.15 72.73 -7.97
N CYS A 520 12.37 73.00 -9.26
CA CYS A 520 13.67 72.84 -9.93
C CYS A 520 14.60 74.05 -9.80
N GLY A 521 14.12 75.16 -9.23
CA GLY A 521 14.85 76.44 -9.15
C GLY A 521 15.95 76.55 -8.10
#